data_AF-A0A930UZL3-F1
#
_entry.id   AF-A0A930UZL3-F1
#
_cell.length_a   1.000
_cell.length_b   1.000
_cell.length_c   1.000
_cell.angle_alpha   90.00
_cell.angle_beta   90.00
_cell.angle_gamma   90.00
#
_symmetry.space_group_name_H-M   'P 1'
#
loop_
_entity.id
_entity.type
_entity.pdbx_description
1 polymer ?
#
loop_
_entity_poly.entity_id
_entity_poly.type
_entity_poly.pdbx_seq_one_letter_code
_entity_poly.pdbx_strand_id
1 'polypeptide(L)'
;MRERGAALMQRSRAIDDDEADTGHPAFSRMLDELAPDEARLLMMLLEHGPQPSVDVRTGGPVGLVSSQLVAPGLTMIGARAGLRRPEQVPAYLNNLFRLGVVWFSSEPVRDPLEYQVLEAQPDVLEACRSVTFAKVVRRSIHLTPFGEDFCRAALLDEGASRERFPEHDAPPEAASGEPPPEGL
;
A
#
# COMPACT_ATOMS: atom_id res chain seq x y z
N MET A 1 22.92 0.33 -23.44
CA MET A 1 22.40 -0.49 -22.31
C MET A 1 23.45 -1.42 -21.72
N ARG A 2 24.09 -2.31 -22.50
CA ARG A 2 25.12 -3.24 -21.99
C ARG A 2 26.31 -2.56 -21.29
N GLU A 3 26.79 -1.46 -21.85
CA GLU A 3 27.90 -0.67 -21.29
C GLU A 3 27.59 -0.07 -19.91
N ARG A 4 26.37 0.48 -19.73
CA ARG A 4 25.91 0.96 -18.41
C ARG A 4 25.82 -0.17 -17.38
N GLY A 5 25.36 -1.35 -17.81
CA GLY A 5 25.33 -2.54 -16.95
C GLY A 5 26.73 -3.02 -16.55
N ALA A 6 27.70 -3.00 -17.47
CA ALA A 6 29.08 -3.36 -17.16
C ALA A 6 29.74 -2.37 -16.19
N ALA A 7 29.51 -1.07 -16.37
CA ALA A 7 30.00 -0.05 -15.45
C ALA A 7 29.42 -0.21 -14.04
N LEU A 8 28.13 -0.55 -13.91
CA LEU A 8 27.50 -0.84 -12.62
C LEU A 8 28.16 -2.04 -11.92
N MET A 9 28.40 -3.13 -12.67
CA MET A 9 29.06 -4.33 -12.14
C MET A 9 30.53 -4.11 -11.78
N GLN A 10 31.18 -3.11 -12.40
CA GLN A 10 32.53 -2.73 -12.05
C GLN A 10 32.55 -1.92 -10.73
N ARG A 11 31.61 -0.98 -10.56
CA ARG A 11 31.45 -0.22 -9.31
C ARG A 11 31.10 -1.11 -8.13
N SER A 12 30.21 -2.09 -8.31
CA SER A 12 29.83 -3.02 -7.24
C SER A 12 30.98 -3.90 -6.74
N ARG A 13 32.12 -3.92 -7.44
CA ARG A 13 33.34 -4.64 -7.04
C ARG A 13 34.37 -3.73 -6.38
N ALA A 14 34.20 -2.41 -6.47
CA ALA A 14 34.98 -1.45 -5.72
C ALA A 14 34.44 -1.38 -4.29
N ILE A 15 35.33 -1.22 -3.32
CA ILE A 15 34.96 -0.90 -1.95
C ILE A 15 35.15 0.61 -1.84
N ASP A 16 34.08 1.37 -2.06
CA ASP A 16 34.07 2.82 -1.87
C ASP A 16 33.44 3.11 -0.50
N ASP A 17 34.27 3.54 0.46
CA ASP A 17 33.85 3.82 1.84
C ASP A 17 32.83 4.98 1.94
N ASP A 18 32.76 5.85 0.91
CA ASP A 18 31.84 7.01 0.85
C ASP A 18 30.38 6.62 0.49
N GLU A 19 30.14 5.44 -0.10
CA GLU A 19 28.77 4.98 -0.44
C GLU A 19 28.00 4.49 0.80
N ALA A 20 28.68 4.18 1.91
CA ALA A 20 28.06 3.59 3.10
C ALA A 20 27.16 4.57 3.89
N ASP A 21 27.42 5.88 3.81
CA ASP A 21 26.70 6.93 4.55
C ASP A 21 25.62 7.63 3.70
N THR A 22 25.54 7.33 2.39
CA THR A 22 24.54 7.92 1.50
C THR A 22 23.37 6.94 1.36
N GLY A 23 22.16 7.36 1.72
CA GLY A 23 20.94 6.54 1.58
C GLY A 23 20.76 5.97 0.17
N HIS A 24 19.82 5.02 0.01
CA HIS A 24 19.67 4.26 -1.23
C HIS A 24 19.64 5.16 -2.50
N PRO A 25 20.44 4.88 -3.54
CA PRO A 25 20.68 5.80 -4.67
C PRO A 25 19.45 6.08 -5.56
N ALA A 26 18.34 5.38 -5.33
CA ALA A 26 17.06 5.67 -5.98
C ALA A 26 16.26 6.77 -5.28
N PHE A 27 16.48 7.03 -3.99
CA PHE A 27 15.63 7.89 -3.18
C PHE A 27 15.59 9.33 -3.68
N SER A 28 16.72 9.88 -4.13
CA SER A 28 16.77 11.23 -4.70
C SER A 28 15.84 11.38 -5.92
N ARG A 29 15.87 10.41 -6.84
CA ARG A 29 14.97 10.39 -8.01
C ARG A 29 13.52 10.17 -7.63
N MET A 30 13.26 9.34 -6.62
CA MET A 30 11.91 9.12 -6.12
C MET A 30 11.30 10.40 -5.55
N LEU A 31 12.07 11.22 -4.82
CA LEU A 31 11.60 12.51 -4.30
C LEU A 31 11.13 13.45 -5.43
N ASP A 32 11.82 13.48 -6.56
CA ASP A 32 11.41 14.26 -7.74
C ASP A 32 10.10 13.76 -8.37
N GLU A 33 9.71 12.51 -8.10
CA GLU A 33 8.50 11.86 -8.59
C GLU A 33 7.35 11.87 -7.58
N LEU A 34 7.52 12.49 -6.40
CA LEU A 34 6.51 12.56 -5.34
C LEU A 34 5.73 13.88 -5.34
N ALA A 35 4.41 13.77 -5.23
CA ALA A 35 3.57 14.88 -4.83
C ALA A 35 3.64 15.09 -3.30
N PRO A 36 3.43 16.31 -2.78
CA PRO A 36 3.47 16.51 -1.33
C PRO A 36 2.36 15.75 -0.57
N ASP A 37 1.19 15.52 -1.20
CA ASP A 37 0.14 14.69 -0.60
C ASP A 37 0.54 13.20 -0.53
N GLU A 38 1.37 12.72 -1.46
CA GLU A 38 1.92 11.35 -1.42
C GLU A 38 2.93 11.20 -0.28
N ALA A 39 3.78 12.19 -0.05
CA ALA A 39 4.66 12.22 1.11
C ALA A 39 3.86 12.16 2.43
N ARG A 40 2.72 12.86 2.50
CA ARG A 40 1.83 12.79 3.67
C ARG A 40 1.19 11.41 3.85
N LEU A 41 0.81 10.73 2.77
CA LEU A 41 0.32 9.35 2.83
C LEU A 41 1.39 8.41 3.39
N LEU A 42 2.62 8.53 2.90
CA LEU A 42 3.75 7.72 3.36
C LEU A 42 4.04 7.93 4.85
N MET A 43 4.09 9.19 5.30
CA MET A 43 4.29 9.50 6.72
C MET A 43 3.15 8.99 7.59
N MET A 44 1.90 9.15 7.16
CA MET A 44 0.76 8.63 7.91
C MET A 44 0.80 7.10 8.00
N LEU A 45 1.17 6.40 6.92
CA LEU A 45 1.38 4.95 6.95
C LEU A 45 2.48 4.58 7.92
N LEU A 46 3.64 5.23 7.86
CA LEU A 46 4.77 4.95 8.74
C LEU A 46 4.39 5.11 10.21
N GLU A 47 3.68 6.20 10.56
CA GLU A 47 3.28 6.53 11.92
C GLU A 47 2.19 5.61 12.48
N HIS A 48 1.20 5.27 11.66
CA HIS A 48 -0.04 4.60 12.11
C HIS A 48 -0.12 3.13 11.70
N GLY A 49 0.86 2.64 10.93
CA GLY A 49 0.86 1.28 10.42
C GLY A 49 -0.11 1.06 9.26
N PRO A 50 -0.38 -0.22 8.94
CA PRO A 50 -1.24 -0.61 7.83
C PRO A 50 -2.65 -0.01 7.90
N GLN A 51 -3.18 0.40 6.75
CA GLN A 51 -4.48 1.08 6.68
C GLN A 51 -5.57 0.21 6.05
N PRO A 52 -6.82 0.29 6.53
CA PRO A 52 -7.93 -0.49 6.00
C PRO A 52 -8.34 0.00 4.61
N SER A 53 -8.69 -0.95 3.76
CA SER A 53 -9.30 -0.73 2.45
C SER A 53 -10.36 -1.78 2.20
N VAL A 54 -11.39 -1.48 1.42
CA VAL A 54 -12.44 -2.44 1.06
C VAL A 54 -12.73 -2.42 -0.44
N ASP A 55 -12.94 -3.61 -0.99
CA ASP A 55 -13.58 -3.76 -2.30
C ASP A 55 -15.05 -4.12 -2.10
N VAL A 56 -15.93 -3.50 -2.87
CA VAL A 56 -17.32 -3.93 -3.00
C VAL A 56 -17.43 -4.77 -4.27
N ARG A 57 -18.01 -5.97 -4.14
CA ARG A 57 -18.23 -6.90 -5.25
C ARG A 57 -19.68 -7.33 -5.32
N THR A 58 -20.10 -7.85 -6.47
CA THR A 58 -21.36 -8.60 -6.55
C THR A 58 -21.24 -9.88 -5.74
N GLY A 59 -22.24 -10.08 -4.88
CA GLY A 59 -22.55 -11.31 -4.19
C GLY A 59 -23.56 -12.13 -5.01
N GLY A 60 -23.53 -13.44 -4.82
CA GLY A 60 -24.49 -14.37 -5.39
C GLY A 60 -24.34 -15.72 -4.70
N PRO A 61 -25.28 -16.66 -4.89
CA PRO A 61 -25.12 -18.02 -4.37
C PRO A 61 -23.76 -18.57 -4.84
N VAL A 62 -22.98 -19.09 -3.89
CA VAL A 62 -21.65 -19.64 -4.16
C VAL A 62 -21.75 -20.64 -5.33
N GLY A 63 -20.98 -20.40 -6.40
CA GLY A 63 -20.96 -21.26 -7.59
C GLY A 63 -21.96 -20.93 -8.71
N LEU A 64 -22.92 -20.01 -8.53
CA LEU A 64 -23.88 -19.64 -9.59
C LEU A 64 -23.59 -18.32 -10.31
N VAL A 65 -22.92 -17.37 -9.66
CA VAL A 65 -22.70 -16.03 -10.22
C VAL A 65 -21.23 -15.66 -10.10
N SER A 66 -20.63 -15.18 -11.19
CA SER A 66 -19.28 -14.66 -11.17
C SER A 66 -19.25 -13.37 -10.33
N SER A 67 -18.36 -13.33 -9.33
CA SER A 67 -18.18 -12.14 -8.50
C SER A 67 -17.49 -11.06 -9.32
N GLN A 68 -18.19 -9.96 -9.59
CA GLN A 68 -17.69 -8.81 -10.31
C GLN A 68 -17.34 -7.69 -9.35
N LEU A 69 -16.28 -6.94 -9.65
CA LEU A 69 -15.86 -5.79 -8.86
C LEU A 69 -16.81 -4.61 -9.13
N VAL A 70 -17.42 -4.06 -8.09
CA VAL A 70 -18.33 -2.90 -8.15
C VAL A 70 -17.55 -1.62 -7.86
N ALA A 71 -16.80 -1.61 -6.75
CA ALA A 71 -15.94 -0.50 -6.36
C ALA A 71 -14.64 -1.03 -5.75
N PRO A 72 -13.47 -0.72 -6.32
CA PRO A 72 -12.17 -1.10 -5.76
C PRO A 72 -11.67 -0.10 -4.71
N GLY A 73 -10.98 -0.62 -3.70
CA GLY A 73 -10.01 0.15 -2.93
C GLY A 73 -10.56 1.32 -2.12
N LEU A 74 -11.82 1.27 -1.68
CA LEU A 74 -12.42 2.32 -0.86
C LEU A 74 -11.70 2.37 0.49
N THR A 75 -11.26 3.56 0.89
CA THR A 75 -10.39 3.74 2.07
C THR A 75 -10.52 5.13 2.65
N MET A 76 -10.25 5.25 3.95
CA MET A 76 -10.19 6.54 4.67
C MET A 76 -8.78 7.15 4.70
N ILE A 77 -7.81 6.56 4.00
CA ILE A 77 -6.40 6.93 4.09
C ILE A 77 -6.14 8.41 3.77
N GLY A 78 -6.86 8.97 2.79
CA GLY A 78 -6.71 10.38 2.41
C GLY A 78 -7.24 11.34 3.48
N ALA A 79 -8.36 11.00 4.11
CA ALA A 79 -8.92 11.79 5.20
C ALA A 79 -8.02 11.72 6.44
N ARG A 80 -7.53 10.52 6.79
CA ARG A 80 -6.62 10.29 7.92
C ARG A 80 -5.29 11.04 7.76
N ALA A 81 -4.73 11.08 6.55
CA ALA A 81 -3.50 11.82 6.24
C ALA A 81 -3.69 13.35 6.11
N GLY A 82 -4.94 13.84 6.19
CA GLY A 82 -5.28 15.25 6.03
C GLY A 82 -4.85 15.80 4.67
N LEU A 83 -5.08 15.05 3.59
CA LEU A 83 -4.66 15.44 2.25
C LEU A 83 -5.38 16.70 1.77
N ARG A 84 -4.69 17.50 0.95
CA ARG A 84 -5.30 18.68 0.33
C ARG A 84 -6.29 18.30 -0.77
N ARG A 85 -6.02 17.20 -1.47
CA ARG A 85 -6.83 16.68 -2.59
C ARG A 85 -7.19 15.21 -2.36
N PRO A 86 -8.13 14.90 -1.44
CA PRO A 86 -8.53 13.53 -1.12
C PRO A 86 -9.10 12.78 -2.33
N GLU A 87 -9.67 13.48 -3.31
CA GLU A 87 -10.18 12.91 -4.57
C GLU A 87 -9.06 12.30 -5.44
N GLN A 88 -7.80 12.67 -5.21
CA GLN A 88 -6.65 12.14 -5.96
C GLN A 88 -6.01 10.90 -5.31
N VAL A 89 -6.53 10.41 -4.19
CA VAL A 89 -6.02 9.22 -3.49
C VAL A 89 -5.78 8.04 -4.43
N PRO A 90 -6.67 7.68 -5.37
CA PRO A 90 -6.40 6.58 -6.30
C PRO A 90 -5.16 6.82 -7.18
N ALA A 91 -4.94 8.05 -7.64
CA ALA A 91 -3.77 8.40 -8.44
C ALA A 91 -2.48 8.37 -7.60
N TYR A 92 -2.55 8.92 -6.38
CA TYR A 92 -1.44 8.92 -5.43
C TYR A 92 -1.02 7.50 -5.06
N LEU A 93 -1.96 6.63 -4.71
CA LEU A 93 -1.67 5.23 -4.38
C LEU A 93 -1.10 4.46 -5.57
N ASN A 94 -1.54 4.73 -6.80
CA ASN A 94 -0.95 4.13 -7.99
C ASN A 94 0.51 4.57 -8.21
N ASN A 95 0.83 5.85 -7.98
CA ASN A 95 2.20 6.33 -8.08
C ASN A 95 3.09 5.69 -7.01
N LEU A 96 2.63 5.67 -5.76
CA LEU A 96 3.34 5.04 -4.66
C LEU A 96 3.57 3.54 -4.90
N PHE A 97 2.58 2.84 -5.47
CA PHE A 97 2.71 1.44 -5.86
C PHE A 97 3.74 1.27 -6.99
N ARG A 98 3.71 2.15 -8.02
CA ARG A 98 4.69 2.17 -9.13
C ARG A 98 6.11 2.40 -8.63
N LEU A 99 6.28 3.24 -7.61
CA LEU A 99 7.58 3.50 -6.95
C LEU A 99 8.02 2.35 -6.03
N GLY A 100 7.16 1.36 -5.79
CA GLY A 100 7.48 0.18 -4.98
C GLY A 100 7.50 0.45 -3.48
N VAL A 101 6.93 1.57 -3.02
CA VAL A 101 6.95 1.98 -1.59
C VAL A 101 5.69 1.58 -0.83
N VAL A 102 4.63 1.16 -1.52
CA VAL A 102 3.42 0.57 -0.90
C VAL A 102 3.00 -0.73 -1.59
N TRP A 103 2.32 -1.60 -0.85
CA TRP A 103 1.61 -2.76 -1.38
C TRP A 103 0.13 -2.78 -0.99
N PHE A 104 -0.68 -3.38 -1.86
CA PHE A 104 -2.09 -3.70 -1.59
C PHE A 104 -2.20 -5.18 -1.20
N SER A 105 -2.68 -5.43 0.01
CA SER A 105 -2.86 -6.78 0.54
C SER A 105 -4.31 -7.23 0.46
N SER A 106 -4.53 -8.52 0.19
CA SER A 106 -5.84 -9.17 0.37
C SER A 106 -6.15 -9.47 1.83
N GLU A 107 -5.17 -9.39 2.72
CA GLU A 107 -5.37 -9.64 4.14
C GLU A 107 -5.91 -8.38 4.83
N PRO A 108 -6.82 -8.54 5.81
CA PRO A 108 -7.30 -7.41 6.59
C PRO A 108 -6.24 -6.89 7.57
N VAL A 109 -6.36 -5.64 8.01
CA VAL A 109 -5.59 -5.12 9.14
C VAL A 109 -5.94 -5.87 10.43
N ARG A 110 -5.02 -5.86 11.41
CA ARG A 110 -5.14 -6.64 12.65
C ARG A 110 -6.35 -6.26 13.49
N ASP A 111 -6.70 -4.97 13.58
CA ASP A 111 -7.86 -4.50 14.34
C ASP A 111 -9.14 -4.49 13.46
N PRO A 112 -10.11 -5.39 13.70
CA PRO A 112 -11.35 -5.43 12.92
C PRO A 112 -12.23 -4.20 13.12
N LEU A 113 -12.07 -3.44 14.22
CA LEU A 113 -12.86 -2.24 14.51
C LEU A 113 -12.61 -1.15 13.47
N GLU A 114 -11.41 -1.08 12.89
CA GLU A 114 -11.07 -0.11 11.86
C GLU A 114 -11.95 -0.21 10.62
N TYR A 115 -12.45 -1.41 10.32
CA TYR A 115 -13.37 -1.63 9.21
C TYR A 115 -14.79 -1.17 9.50
N GLN A 116 -15.24 -1.13 10.76
CA GLN A 116 -16.61 -0.72 11.06
C GLN A 116 -16.87 0.72 10.64
N VAL A 117 -15.89 1.60 10.87
CA VAL A 117 -15.96 3.01 10.46
C VAL A 117 -15.87 3.13 8.95
N LEU A 118 -14.99 2.36 8.30
CA LEU A 118 -14.83 2.38 6.83
C LEU A 118 -16.08 1.84 6.11
N GLU A 119 -16.64 0.73 6.57
CA GLU A 119 -17.82 0.11 5.98
C GLU A 119 -19.09 0.96 6.11
N ALA A 120 -19.11 1.86 7.10
CA ALA A 120 -20.17 2.84 7.29
C ALA A 120 -20.01 4.12 6.45
N GLN A 121 -18.92 4.26 5.67
CA GLN A 121 -18.71 5.47 4.85
C GLN A 121 -19.74 5.57 3.71
N PRO A 122 -20.16 6.79 3.34
CA PRO A 122 -21.23 7.00 2.36
C PRO A 122 -21.00 6.29 1.01
N ASP A 123 -19.77 6.32 0.53
CA ASP A 123 -19.26 5.76 -0.71
C ASP A 123 -19.24 4.22 -0.70
N VAL A 124 -18.90 3.59 0.43
CA VAL A 124 -19.04 2.13 0.60
C VAL A 124 -20.52 1.73 0.59
N LEU A 125 -21.34 2.46 1.33
CA LEU A 125 -22.78 2.19 1.39
C LEU A 125 -23.48 2.42 0.04
N GLU A 126 -23.04 3.42 -0.73
CA GLU A 126 -23.52 3.69 -2.08
C GLU A 126 -23.18 2.54 -3.04
N ALA A 127 -21.92 2.09 -3.03
CA ALA A 127 -21.50 0.93 -3.83
C ALA A 127 -22.25 -0.36 -3.44
N CYS A 128 -22.54 -0.56 -2.15
CA CYS A 128 -23.35 -1.70 -1.71
C CYS A 128 -24.80 -1.62 -2.19
N ARG A 129 -25.40 -0.42 -2.20
CA ARG A 129 -26.78 -0.21 -2.67
C ARG A 129 -26.92 -0.26 -4.20
N SER A 130 -25.83 -0.15 -4.95
CA SER A 130 -25.88 -0.20 -6.42
C SER A 130 -26.08 -1.60 -6.99
N VAL A 131 -26.07 -2.64 -6.14
CA VAL A 131 -26.27 -4.04 -6.53
C VAL A 131 -27.22 -4.76 -5.58
N THR A 132 -27.96 -5.76 -6.06
CA THR A 132 -28.94 -6.52 -5.26
C THR A 132 -28.30 -7.30 -4.12
N PHE A 133 -27.12 -7.87 -4.38
CA PHE A 133 -26.36 -8.64 -3.41
C PHE A 133 -24.95 -8.08 -3.42
N ALA A 134 -24.58 -7.34 -2.37
CA ALA A 134 -23.23 -6.80 -2.21
C ALA A 134 -22.40 -7.71 -1.31
N LYS A 135 -21.13 -7.87 -1.64
CA LYS A 135 -20.12 -8.50 -0.79
C LYS A 135 -18.99 -7.50 -0.57
N VAL A 136 -18.76 -7.12 0.68
CA VAL A 136 -17.59 -6.33 1.09
C VAL A 136 -16.42 -7.27 1.32
N VAL A 137 -15.28 -6.98 0.70
CA VAL A 137 -14.03 -7.71 0.86
C VAL A 137 -13.02 -6.79 1.52
N ARG A 138 -12.64 -7.12 2.75
CA ARG A 138 -11.63 -6.38 3.52
C ARG A 138 -10.24 -6.62 2.96
N ARG A 139 -9.47 -5.54 2.85
CA ARG A 139 -8.11 -5.46 2.33
C ARG A 139 -7.30 -4.50 3.18
N SER A 140 -6.00 -4.40 2.92
CA SER A 140 -5.14 -3.44 3.61
C SER A 140 -4.08 -2.84 2.70
N ILE A 141 -3.59 -1.66 3.08
CA ILE A 141 -2.53 -0.91 2.41
C ILE A 141 -1.34 -0.82 3.37
N HIS A 142 -0.16 -1.19 2.90
CA HIS A 142 1.06 -1.28 3.72
C HIS A 142 2.19 -0.51 3.07
N LEU A 143 3.16 -0.04 3.88
CA LEU A 143 4.49 0.26 3.36
C LEU A 143 5.19 -1.06 3.01
N THR A 144 6.05 -1.01 2.00
CA THR A 144 7.01 -2.07 1.76
C THR A 144 8.23 -1.86 2.66
N PRO A 145 9.10 -2.85 2.86
CA PRO A 145 10.38 -2.62 3.54
C PRO A 145 11.19 -1.50 2.88
N PHE A 146 11.19 -1.46 1.54
CA PHE A 146 11.82 -0.39 0.77
C PHE A 146 11.16 0.99 1.00
N GLY A 147 9.83 1.01 1.17
CA GLY A 147 9.07 2.21 1.50
C GLY A 147 9.35 2.70 2.92
N GLU A 148 9.49 1.81 3.90
CA GLU A 148 9.92 2.17 5.25
C GLU A 148 11.31 2.82 5.24
N ASP A 149 12.27 2.17 4.59
CA ASP A 149 13.63 2.70 4.44
C ASP A 149 13.63 4.07 3.76
N PHE A 150 12.82 4.23 2.71
CA PHE A 150 12.64 5.51 2.03
C PHE A 150 12.11 6.59 2.96
N CYS A 151 11.06 6.31 3.73
CA CYS A 151 10.51 7.29 4.65
C CYS A 151 11.52 7.69 5.73
N ARG A 152 12.25 6.71 6.28
CA ARG A 152 13.27 6.92 7.32
C ARG A 152 14.47 7.72 6.83
N ALA A 153 14.93 7.46 5.62
CA ALA A 153 16.11 8.11 5.08
C ALA A 153 15.81 9.47 4.46
N ALA A 154 14.60 9.69 3.93
CA ALA A 154 14.33 10.84 3.05
C ALA A 154 13.19 11.76 3.51
N LEU A 155 12.28 11.31 4.39
CA LEU A 155 11.08 12.08 4.78
C LEU A 155 11.00 12.37 6.28
N LEU A 156 11.57 11.50 7.12
CA LEU A 156 11.64 11.68 8.56
C LEU A 156 12.63 12.80 8.91
N ASP A 157 12.19 13.74 9.74
CA ASP A 157 13.07 14.76 10.31
C ASP A 157 14.06 14.12 11.31
N GLU A 158 15.30 14.59 11.34
CA GLU A 158 16.39 14.01 12.15
C GLU A 158 16.01 13.93 13.65
N GLY A 159 15.15 14.85 14.12
CA GLY A 159 14.63 14.90 15.49
C GLY A 159 13.51 13.89 15.83
N ALA A 160 12.82 13.32 14.85
CA ALA A 160 11.72 12.36 15.03
C ALA A 160 12.19 10.89 15.08
N SER A 161 13.47 10.65 14.82
CA SER A 161 14.11 9.33 14.59
C SER A 161 14.06 8.31 15.73
N ARG A 162 13.46 8.63 16.89
CA ARG A 162 13.46 7.78 18.10
C ARG A 162 12.18 6.98 18.34
N GLU A 163 11.14 7.20 17.55
CA GLU A 163 9.87 6.50 17.75
C GLU A 163 9.88 5.10 17.12
N ARG A 164 9.37 4.11 17.86
CA ARG A 164 9.18 2.75 17.34
C ARG A 164 7.90 2.74 16.52
N PHE A 165 8.05 2.76 15.21
CA PHE A 165 6.93 2.66 14.29
C PHE A 165 6.31 1.25 14.29
N PRO A 166 5.01 1.13 13.99
CA PRO A 166 4.34 -0.16 13.80
C PRO A 166 5.03 -0.99 12.70
N GLU A 167 4.96 -2.31 12.82
CA GLU A 167 5.51 -3.23 11.83
C GLU A 167 4.59 -3.30 10.60
N HIS A 168 5.15 -3.05 9.42
CA HIS A 168 4.48 -3.31 8.14
C HIS A 168 4.91 -4.70 7.65
N ASP A 169 4.37 -5.75 8.27
CA ASP A 169 4.63 -7.11 7.84
C ASP A 169 4.32 -7.27 6.34
N ALA A 170 5.21 -7.91 5.59
CA ALA A 170 4.85 -8.46 4.29
C ALA A 170 3.68 -9.42 4.53
N PRO A 171 2.51 -9.20 3.92
CA PRO A 171 1.38 -10.10 4.10
C PRO A 171 1.82 -11.51 3.71
N PRO A 172 1.53 -12.56 4.50
CA PRO A 172 1.65 -13.92 4.02
C PRO A 172 1.05 -14.00 2.62
N GLU A 173 1.78 -14.60 1.66
CA GLU A 173 1.19 -14.88 0.35
C GLU A 173 -0.13 -15.57 0.61
N ALA A 174 -1.23 -14.98 0.11
CA ALA A 174 -2.51 -15.64 0.14
C ALA A 174 -2.28 -17.00 -0.52
N ALA A 175 -2.37 -18.08 0.25
CA ALA A 175 -2.46 -19.42 -0.29
C ALA A 175 -3.43 -19.32 -1.46
N SER A 176 -2.91 -19.54 -2.67
CA SER A 176 -3.67 -19.46 -3.89
C SER A 176 -5.03 -20.07 -3.62
N GLY A 177 -6.10 -19.33 -3.86
CA GLY A 177 -7.48 -19.77 -3.63
C GLY A 177 -7.90 -20.92 -4.53
N GLU A 178 -6.98 -21.84 -4.86
CA GLU A 178 -7.30 -23.16 -5.35
C GLU A 178 -8.00 -23.91 -4.21
N PRO A 179 -9.28 -24.30 -4.41
CA PRO A 179 -9.88 -25.26 -3.51
C PRO A 179 -8.99 -26.52 -3.49
N PRO A 180 -8.88 -27.22 -2.34
CA PRO A 180 -8.17 -28.50 -2.31
C PRO A 180 -8.71 -29.39 -3.44
N PRO A 181 -7.85 -30.14 -4.15
CA PRO A 181 -8.34 -31.05 -5.18
C PRO A 181 -9.36 -31.99 -4.53
N GLU A 182 -10.60 -31.92 -4.99
CA GLU A 182 -11.62 -32.89 -4.62
C GLU A 182 -11.18 -34.26 -5.12
N GLY A 183 -10.87 -35.16 -4.18
CA GLY A 183 -10.87 -36.60 -4.44
C GLY A 183 -9.70 -37.38 -3.84
N LEU A 184 -9.99 -38.19 -2.82
CA LEU A 184 -10.31 -39.62 -2.97
C LEU A 184 -11.00 -40.14 -1.70
#